data_AF-A0A849X137-F1
#
_entry.id   AF-A0A849X137-F1
#
_cell.length_a   1.000
_cell.length_b   1.000
_cell.length_c   1.000
_cell.angle_alpha   90.00
_cell.angle_beta   90.00
_cell.angle_gamma   90.00
#
_symmetry.space_group_name_H-M   'P 1'
#
loop_
_entity.id
_entity.type
_entity.pdbx_description
1 polymer ?
#
loop_
_entity_poly.entity_id
_entity_poly.type
_entity_poly.pdbx_seq_one_letter_code
_entity_poly.pdbx_strand_id
1 'polypeptide(L)'
;MGMPAEKFDDEKDEVMASVAALVSEVTGVQLGPKQQSMVESRLRRRISELNLEGFADYWNHLQANSQKETENLIAILTTHHTYFFREFSQFEVVESHLPRIVEAVRKRGDSTIRVWSAACSRGQEAYSIGMFLLQHLKTLAPDVKLRILGSDVDSESVAIARNGVYHRREIKDVPIVYMADHWAKGKDEIADYVKARGPLRDSCEFETINLLDFSQKMAGRSFDLIFCRNVFIYFSPEKVRSITERFLRHLEPHGQIYVGISESLQGLGLPLEPVGPSVYAMKGAAPVAPVGVKPAARPAVLRVLCVDDSPSILAILKKLLTKEHGFEVVGTAVNGLEAAQKVSELRPDLVTLDIHMPQQTGVEYLERNFRRGHPPVVMVTSVARESADLALRALKAGAADYVEKPSLSNMGEKGEEIRTKLKCALRAHDLPAGSLDTAFARKPVPVANPDACARVVFCSLADRARVGSFLKDLGATGQPPCVLLVEGGADGAHLVAKQGSVEWGRGIVDVDSAARSGTLPDLKAGGTYVASLGAVEALRGALSGRAVSALVFGVASKQAAEAVVALSAAGASFHLLVEGVEDSPLNDAADDVVPATSFAYMSSEALGK
;
A
#
# COMPACT_ATOMS: atom_id res chain seq x y z
N MET A 1 -4.26 32.81 22.75
CA MET A 1 -5.42 32.88 23.68
C MET A 1 -6.35 31.74 23.28
N GLY A 2 -6.47 30.71 24.13
CA GLY A 2 -7.44 29.64 23.89
C GLY A 2 -8.85 30.18 24.12
N MET A 3 -9.73 30.00 23.14
CA MET A 3 -11.16 30.24 23.32
C MET A 3 -11.72 29.22 24.32
N PRO A 4 -12.59 29.62 25.26
CA PRO A 4 -13.18 28.70 26.22
C PRO A 4 -14.10 27.70 25.50
N ALA A 5 -13.91 26.42 25.80
CA ALA A 5 -14.64 25.29 25.22
C ALA A 5 -16.13 25.19 25.63
N GLU A 6 -16.65 26.16 26.41
CA GLU A 6 -17.98 26.09 27.05
C GLU A 6 -19.07 26.92 26.36
N LYS A 7 -18.82 27.46 25.15
CA LYS A 7 -19.84 28.17 24.35
C LYS A 7 -20.24 27.45 23.05
N PHE A 8 -19.79 26.22 22.86
CA PHE A 8 -20.30 25.37 21.79
C PHE A 8 -21.50 24.59 22.33
N ASP A 9 -22.67 24.76 21.70
CA ASP A 9 -23.78 23.79 21.66
C ASP A 9 -24.90 23.81 22.72
N ASP A 10 -25.67 24.90 22.79
CA ASP A 10 -27.01 24.84 23.39
C ASP A 10 -28.05 24.12 22.49
N GLU A 11 -27.79 23.99 21.17
CA GLU A 11 -28.75 23.42 20.19
C GLU A 11 -28.26 22.15 19.46
N LYS A 12 -27.12 21.58 19.88
CA LYS A 12 -26.52 20.43 19.19
C LYS A 12 -27.46 19.25 19.05
N ASP A 13 -28.16 18.88 20.11
CA ASP A 13 -28.99 17.66 20.08
C ASP A 13 -30.16 17.80 19.10
N GLU A 14 -30.72 19.00 18.96
CA GLU A 14 -31.78 19.30 18.00
C GLU A 14 -31.25 19.33 16.56
N VAL A 15 -30.10 19.96 16.33
CA VAL A 15 -29.45 19.97 15.01
C VAL A 15 -29.05 18.56 14.59
N MET A 16 -28.50 17.76 15.51
CA MET A 16 -28.13 16.37 15.27
C MET A 16 -29.34 15.50 14.93
N ALA A 17 -30.47 15.68 15.62
CA ALA A 17 -31.72 15.00 15.29
C ALA A 17 -32.25 15.42 13.91
N SER A 18 -32.18 16.71 13.58
CA SER A 18 -32.65 17.25 12.31
C SER A 18 -31.78 16.80 11.13
N VAL A 19 -30.46 16.77 11.31
CA VAL A 19 -29.50 16.19 10.36
C VAL A 19 -29.78 14.70 10.16
N ALA A 20 -30.03 13.95 11.23
CA ALA A 20 -30.35 12.53 11.12
C ALA A 20 -31.67 12.27 10.37
N ALA A 21 -32.69 13.11 10.59
CA ALA A 21 -33.94 13.04 9.87
C ALA A 21 -33.75 13.34 8.38
N LEU A 22 -33.03 14.41 8.04
CA LEU A 22 -32.74 14.80 6.66
C LEU A 22 -31.95 13.72 5.91
N VAL A 23 -30.90 13.17 6.54
CA VAL A 23 -30.10 12.09 5.94
C VAL A 23 -30.96 10.85 5.73
N SER A 24 -31.79 10.48 6.70
CA SER A 24 -32.71 9.34 6.59
C SER A 24 -33.76 9.53 5.50
N GLU A 25 -34.26 10.75 5.31
CA GLU A 25 -35.19 11.10 4.24
C GLU A 25 -34.55 10.97 2.86
N VAL A 26 -33.37 11.56 2.67
CA VAL A 26 -32.72 11.66 1.35
C VAL A 26 -32.04 10.35 0.94
N THR A 27 -31.35 9.69 1.87
CA THR A 27 -30.52 8.51 1.57
C THR A 27 -31.16 7.20 2.03
N GLY A 28 -32.14 7.27 2.93
CA GLY A 28 -32.70 6.11 3.61
C GLY A 28 -31.91 5.60 4.81
N VAL A 29 -30.72 6.17 5.07
CA VAL A 29 -29.80 5.80 6.15
C VAL A 29 -30.37 6.18 7.51
N GLN A 30 -30.57 5.20 8.39
CA GLN A 30 -30.94 5.43 9.78
C GLN A 30 -29.69 5.62 10.64
N LEU A 31 -29.49 6.84 11.12
CA LEU A 31 -28.45 7.18 12.09
C LEU A 31 -28.98 6.88 13.50
N GLY A 32 -28.55 5.75 14.08
CA GLY A 32 -28.93 5.35 15.43
C GLY A 32 -28.06 5.98 16.54
N PRO A 33 -28.35 5.69 17.82
CA PRO A 33 -27.61 6.22 18.97
C PRO A 33 -26.11 5.89 18.93
N LYS A 34 -25.74 4.75 18.34
CA LYS A 34 -24.34 4.31 18.22
C LYS A 34 -23.52 5.14 17.23
N GLN A 35 -24.18 5.83 16.30
CA GLN A 35 -23.54 6.61 15.24
C GLN A 35 -23.43 8.11 15.58
N GLN A 36 -24.06 8.58 16.66
CA GLN A 36 -24.10 10.00 17.03
C GLN A 36 -22.71 10.62 17.19
N SER A 37 -21.78 9.92 17.85
CA SER A 37 -20.41 10.44 18.05
C SER A 37 -19.63 10.61 16.74
N MET A 38 -19.84 9.70 15.78
CA MET A 38 -19.23 9.77 14.45
C MET A 38 -19.82 10.94 13.64
N VAL A 39 -21.15 11.05 13.63
CA VAL A 39 -21.89 12.13 12.96
C VAL A 39 -21.44 13.49 13.51
N GLU A 40 -21.33 13.60 14.83
CA GLU A 40 -20.87 14.82 15.50
C GLU A 40 -19.44 15.18 15.09
N SER A 41 -18.51 14.24 15.14
CA SER A 41 -17.11 14.47 14.76
C SER A 41 -16.96 14.97 13.31
N ARG A 42 -17.75 14.38 12.39
CA ARG A 42 -17.74 14.75 10.96
C ARG A 42 -18.38 16.12 10.72
N LEU A 43 -19.49 16.41 11.40
CA LEU A 43 -20.11 17.73 11.37
C LEU A 43 -19.19 18.81 11.93
N ARG A 44 -18.49 18.57 13.06
CA ARG A 44 -17.51 19.51 13.61
C ARG A 44 -16.39 19.83 12.61
N ARG A 45 -15.92 18.83 11.88
CA ARG A 45 -14.93 19.03 10.81
C ARG A 45 -15.52 19.91 9.69
N ARG A 46 -16.74 19.63 9.24
CA ARG A 46 -17.42 20.43 8.21
C ARG A 46 -17.67 21.87 8.63
N ILE A 47 -18.08 22.09 9.87
CA ILE A 47 -18.24 23.40 10.52
C ILE A 47 -16.93 24.19 10.44
N SER A 48 -15.81 23.54 10.79
CA SER A 48 -14.48 24.14 10.71
C SER A 48 -14.07 24.48 9.26
N GLU A 49 -14.30 23.57 8.31
CA GLU A 49 -14.01 23.80 6.88
C GLU A 49 -14.80 24.98 6.28
N LEU A 50 -16.01 25.20 6.78
CA LEU A 50 -16.87 26.33 6.40
C LEU A 50 -16.61 27.60 7.23
N ASN A 51 -15.68 27.57 8.18
CA ASN A 51 -15.41 28.63 9.15
C ASN A 51 -16.66 29.11 9.92
N LEU A 52 -17.51 28.17 10.34
CA LEU A 52 -18.73 28.44 11.13
C LEU A 52 -18.46 28.25 12.64
N GLU A 53 -19.23 28.94 13.49
CA GLU A 53 -18.97 28.98 14.94
C GLU A 53 -19.69 27.88 15.73
N GLY A 54 -20.67 27.17 15.15
CA GLY A 54 -21.38 26.11 15.84
C GLY A 54 -22.39 25.32 15.01
N PHE A 55 -23.07 24.36 15.63
CA PHE A 55 -24.05 23.49 14.95
C PHE A 55 -25.29 24.26 14.47
N ALA A 56 -25.74 25.26 15.22
CA ALA A 56 -26.87 26.11 14.81
C ALA A 56 -26.54 26.89 13.52
N ASP A 57 -25.34 27.49 13.44
CA ASP A 57 -24.88 28.19 12.24
C ASP A 57 -24.77 27.25 11.04
N TYR A 58 -24.31 26.02 11.27
CA TYR A 58 -24.31 24.99 10.25
C TYR A 58 -25.70 24.65 9.75
N TRP A 59 -26.67 24.49 10.65
CA TRP A 59 -28.04 24.18 10.26
C TRP A 59 -28.65 25.30 9.41
N ASN A 60 -28.44 26.56 9.82
CA ASN A 60 -28.87 27.72 9.05
C ASN A 60 -28.18 27.79 7.67
N HIS A 61 -26.87 27.52 7.62
CA HIS A 61 -26.11 27.44 6.37
C HIS A 61 -26.63 26.34 5.44
N LEU A 62 -26.93 25.16 6.00
CA LEU A 62 -27.48 24.03 5.26
C LEU A 62 -28.84 24.38 4.67
N GLN A 63 -29.75 25.00 5.44
CA GLN A 63 -31.05 25.39 4.90
C GLN A 63 -30.94 26.46 3.80
N ALA A 64 -30.03 27.43 3.96
CA ALA A 64 -29.79 28.46 2.96
C ALA A 64 -29.14 27.92 1.66
N ASN A 65 -28.41 26.80 1.75
CA ASN A 65 -27.68 26.18 0.64
C ASN A 65 -28.12 24.73 0.40
N SER A 66 -29.41 24.45 0.59
CA SER A 66 -29.95 23.10 0.76
C SER A 66 -29.51 22.10 -0.31
N GLN A 67 -29.51 22.47 -1.59
CA GLN A 67 -29.17 21.54 -2.65
C GLN A 67 -27.69 21.08 -2.57
N LYS A 68 -26.75 22.03 -2.46
CA LYS A 68 -25.31 21.72 -2.45
C LYS A 68 -24.84 21.21 -1.10
N GLU A 69 -25.34 21.77 0.00
CA GLU A 69 -24.89 21.37 1.32
C GLU A 69 -25.50 20.05 1.80
N THR A 70 -26.71 19.67 1.33
CA THR A 70 -27.21 18.31 1.55
C THR A 70 -26.31 17.26 0.90
N GLU A 71 -25.77 17.52 -0.30
CA GLU A 71 -24.82 16.61 -0.95
C GLU A 71 -23.53 16.45 -0.12
N ASN A 72 -22.95 17.56 0.36
CA ASN A 72 -21.75 17.53 1.21
C ASN A 72 -22.03 16.82 2.55
N LEU A 73 -23.19 17.09 3.15
CA LEU A 73 -23.63 16.45 4.39
C LEU A 73 -23.73 14.93 4.21
N ILE A 74 -24.31 14.49 3.09
CA ILE A 74 -24.38 13.07 2.76
C ILE A 74 -22.96 12.50 2.65
N ALA A 75 -22.08 13.10 1.84
CA ALA A 75 -20.71 12.61 1.63
C ALA A 75 -19.90 12.45 2.94
N ILE A 76 -19.98 13.42 3.86
CA ILE A 76 -19.27 13.31 5.14
C ILE A 76 -19.90 12.26 6.07
N LEU A 77 -21.22 12.07 6.04
CA LEU A 77 -21.90 11.11 6.92
C LEU A 77 -21.91 9.68 6.37
N THR A 78 -21.81 9.54 5.05
CA THR A 78 -21.62 8.29 4.33
C THR A 78 -20.15 7.98 4.10
N THR A 79 -19.18 8.69 4.70
CA THR A 79 -17.76 8.34 4.52
C THR A 79 -17.50 6.92 5.02
N HIS A 80 -17.48 5.98 4.07
CA HIS A 80 -17.32 4.56 4.32
C HIS A 80 -15.83 4.25 4.38
N HIS A 81 -15.41 3.51 5.41
CA HIS A 81 -14.12 2.83 5.35
C HIS A 81 -14.22 1.74 4.28
N THR A 82 -13.84 2.06 3.05
CA THR A 82 -13.68 1.10 1.95
C THR A 82 -12.20 0.96 1.64
N TYR A 83 -11.76 -0.27 1.42
CA TYR A 83 -10.38 -0.61 1.12
C TYR A 83 -10.37 -1.77 0.12
N PHE A 84 -9.27 -1.92 -0.61
CA PHE A 84 -9.16 -2.95 -1.64
C PHE A 84 -9.21 -4.36 -1.02
N PHE A 85 -9.87 -5.29 -1.70
CA PHE A 85 -10.01 -6.71 -1.29
C PHE A 85 -10.64 -6.93 0.10
N ARG A 86 -11.48 -5.99 0.56
CA ARG A 86 -12.31 -6.14 1.76
C ARG A 86 -13.13 -7.44 1.74
N GLU A 87 -13.20 -8.12 2.89
CA GLU A 87 -13.96 -9.37 3.09
C GLU A 87 -13.57 -10.47 2.08
N PHE A 88 -12.27 -10.79 2.02
CA PHE A 88 -11.69 -11.69 1.00
C PHE A 88 -12.35 -13.09 0.93
N SER A 89 -12.96 -13.58 2.01
CA SER A 89 -13.70 -14.85 2.04
C SER A 89 -14.78 -14.97 0.97
N GLN A 90 -15.38 -13.83 0.58
CA GLN A 90 -16.41 -13.79 -0.46
C GLN A 90 -15.83 -13.94 -1.86
N PHE A 91 -14.61 -13.45 -2.11
CA PHE A 91 -13.90 -13.70 -3.36
C PHE A 91 -13.61 -15.20 -3.53
N GLU A 92 -13.40 -15.94 -2.43
CA GLU A 92 -13.25 -17.40 -2.47
C GLU A 92 -14.53 -18.10 -2.94
N VAL A 93 -15.69 -17.57 -2.54
CA VAL A 93 -17.00 -18.04 -3.03
C VAL A 93 -17.15 -17.75 -4.52
N VAL A 94 -16.78 -16.55 -4.97
CA VAL A 94 -16.77 -16.19 -6.41
C VAL A 94 -15.90 -17.17 -7.21
N GLU A 95 -14.67 -17.42 -6.77
CA GLU A 95 -13.74 -18.36 -7.42
C GLU A 95 -14.34 -19.75 -7.58
N SER A 96 -14.95 -20.28 -6.51
CA SER A 96 -15.55 -21.61 -6.52
C SER A 96 -16.75 -21.74 -7.48
N HIS A 97 -17.45 -20.64 -7.77
CA HIS A 97 -18.61 -20.61 -8.65
C HIS A 97 -18.28 -20.13 -10.08
N LEU A 98 -17.12 -19.52 -10.28
CA LEU A 98 -16.73 -18.90 -11.55
C LEU A 98 -16.84 -19.85 -12.77
N PRO A 99 -16.43 -21.13 -12.73
CA PRO A 99 -16.62 -22.05 -13.86
C PRO A 99 -18.08 -22.20 -14.29
N ARG A 100 -19.00 -22.18 -13.33
CA ARG A 100 -20.44 -22.32 -13.56
C ARG A 100 -21.05 -21.03 -14.11
N ILE A 101 -20.60 -19.88 -13.62
CA ILE A 101 -20.98 -18.57 -14.15
C ILE A 101 -20.57 -18.49 -15.62
N VAL A 102 -19.32 -18.86 -15.95
CA VAL A 102 -18.83 -18.94 -17.33
C VAL A 102 -19.70 -19.85 -18.20
N GLU A 103 -20.04 -21.05 -17.71
CA GLU A 103 -20.91 -21.98 -18.44
C GLU A 103 -22.30 -21.38 -18.68
N ALA A 104 -22.90 -20.73 -17.68
CA ALA A 104 -24.20 -20.10 -17.78
C ALA A 104 -24.20 -18.92 -18.77
N VAL A 105 -23.17 -18.07 -18.73
CA VAL A 105 -22.95 -16.98 -19.68
C VAL A 105 -22.90 -17.52 -21.11
N ARG A 106 -22.14 -18.60 -21.35
CA ARG A 106 -22.06 -19.23 -22.67
C ARG A 106 -23.40 -19.86 -23.09
N LYS A 107 -24.12 -20.51 -22.19
CA LYS A 107 -25.43 -21.12 -22.47
C LYS A 107 -26.49 -20.09 -22.89
N ARG A 108 -26.43 -18.86 -22.36
CA ARG A 108 -27.32 -17.77 -22.81
C ARG A 108 -26.87 -17.11 -24.13
N GLY A 109 -25.85 -17.63 -24.80
CA GLY A 109 -25.32 -17.08 -26.05
C GLY A 109 -24.53 -15.78 -25.86
N ASP A 110 -24.04 -15.52 -24.65
CA ASP A 110 -23.27 -14.34 -24.30
C ASP A 110 -21.80 -14.71 -24.06
N SER A 111 -20.95 -13.69 -24.03
CA SER A 111 -19.53 -13.80 -23.69
C SER A 111 -19.12 -12.79 -22.62
N THR A 112 -20.08 -12.17 -21.93
CA THR A 112 -19.82 -11.14 -20.92
C THR A 112 -20.40 -11.52 -19.56
N ILE A 113 -19.53 -11.57 -18.55
CA ILE A 113 -19.93 -11.58 -17.13
C ILE A 113 -20.21 -10.15 -16.69
N ARG A 114 -21.38 -9.92 -16.10
CA ARG A 114 -21.83 -8.63 -15.60
C ARG A 114 -21.91 -8.65 -14.08
N VAL A 115 -21.21 -7.70 -13.45
CA VAL A 115 -21.22 -7.52 -12.00
C VAL A 115 -21.75 -6.14 -11.66
N TRP A 116 -22.54 -6.05 -10.58
CA TRP A 116 -22.92 -4.77 -9.99
C TRP A 116 -22.33 -4.66 -8.58
N SER A 117 -21.46 -3.67 -8.36
CA SER A 117 -21.05 -3.20 -7.03
C SER A 117 -21.95 -2.04 -6.62
N ALA A 118 -23.00 -2.37 -5.88
CA ALA A 118 -24.01 -1.46 -5.34
C ALA A 118 -23.51 -0.89 -4.00
N ALA A 119 -23.45 0.44 -3.89
CA ALA A 119 -22.71 1.18 -2.86
C ALA A 119 -21.18 1.00 -2.97
N CYS A 120 -20.63 1.26 -4.16
CA CYS A 120 -19.20 1.05 -4.45
C CYS A 120 -18.26 2.05 -3.74
N SER A 121 -18.80 3.08 -3.10
CA SER A 121 -18.06 4.21 -2.52
C SER A 121 -17.04 4.75 -3.53
N ARG A 122 -15.79 4.94 -3.11
CA ARG A 122 -14.71 5.49 -3.95
C ARG A 122 -14.16 4.49 -4.97
N GLY A 123 -14.80 3.33 -5.18
CA GLY A 123 -14.52 2.38 -6.27
C GLY A 123 -13.60 1.21 -5.93
N GLN A 124 -13.03 1.15 -4.72
CA GLN A 124 -12.09 0.10 -4.31
C GLN A 124 -12.72 -1.31 -4.43
N GLU A 125 -14.00 -1.47 -4.12
CA GLU A 125 -14.71 -2.75 -4.28
C GLU A 125 -14.79 -3.18 -5.76
N ALA A 126 -15.30 -2.30 -6.63
CA ALA A 126 -15.43 -2.58 -8.05
C ALA A 126 -14.07 -2.93 -8.69
N TYR A 127 -13.02 -2.18 -8.35
CA TYR A 127 -11.68 -2.46 -8.84
C TYR A 127 -11.09 -3.76 -8.25
N SER A 128 -11.40 -4.12 -7.00
CA SER A 128 -10.97 -5.40 -6.42
C SER A 128 -11.62 -6.59 -7.12
N ILE A 129 -12.92 -6.49 -7.39
CA ILE A 129 -13.66 -7.49 -8.17
C ILE A 129 -13.06 -7.61 -9.57
N GLY A 130 -12.75 -6.47 -10.22
CA GLY A 130 -12.12 -6.43 -11.53
C GLY A 130 -10.76 -7.12 -11.56
N MET A 131 -9.85 -6.75 -10.68
CA MET A 131 -8.51 -7.36 -10.57
C MET A 131 -8.61 -8.88 -10.31
N PHE A 132 -9.53 -9.29 -9.44
CA PHE A 132 -9.75 -10.70 -9.13
C PHE A 132 -10.26 -11.48 -10.35
N LEU A 133 -11.39 -11.06 -10.93
CA LEU A 133 -12.03 -11.78 -12.02
C LEU A 133 -11.18 -11.79 -13.29
N LEU A 134 -10.51 -10.68 -13.63
CA LEU A 134 -9.60 -10.63 -14.78
C LEU A 134 -8.45 -11.63 -14.61
N GLN A 135 -7.88 -11.78 -13.41
CA GLN A 135 -6.81 -12.73 -13.16
C GLN A 135 -7.28 -14.18 -13.32
N HIS A 136 -8.47 -14.53 -12.82
CA HIS A 136 -8.99 -15.89 -12.92
C HIS A 136 -9.52 -16.23 -14.32
N LEU A 137 -10.16 -15.28 -15.01
CA LEU A 137 -10.68 -15.46 -16.37
C LEU A 137 -9.56 -15.66 -17.40
N LYS A 138 -8.39 -15.03 -17.23
CA LYS A 138 -7.21 -15.24 -18.08
C LYS A 138 -6.85 -16.73 -18.26
N THR A 139 -7.05 -17.55 -17.23
CA THR A 139 -6.74 -18.99 -17.27
C THR A 139 -7.97 -19.83 -17.59
N LEU A 140 -9.12 -19.48 -17.00
CA LEU A 140 -10.33 -20.29 -17.06
C LEU A 140 -11.13 -20.11 -18.36
N ALA A 141 -11.26 -18.88 -18.85
CA ALA A 141 -12.09 -18.53 -20.00
C ALA A 141 -11.62 -17.21 -20.65
N PRO A 142 -10.51 -17.23 -21.41
CA PRO A 142 -9.90 -16.01 -21.99
C PRO A 142 -10.80 -15.25 -22.97
N ASP A 143 -11.79 -15.95 -23.55
CA ASP A 143 -12.81 -15.43 -24.46
C ASP A 143 -13.91 -14.63 -23.74
N VAL A 144 -14.07 -14.81 -22.42
CA VAL A 144 -15.13 -14.18 -21.65
C VAL A 144 -14.69 -12.80 -21.17
N LYS A 145 -15.49 -11.80 -21.48
CA LYS A 145 -15.33 -10.39 -21.08
C LYS A 145 -15.94 -10.13 -19.70
N LEU A 146 -15.47 -9.08 -19.05
CA LEU A 146 -15.98 -8.60 -17.78
C LEU A 146 -16.55 -7.19 -17.93
N ARG A 147 -17.72 -6.94 -17.34
CA ARG A 147 -18.29 -5.61 -17.13
C ARG A 147 -18.73 -5.46 -15.69
N ILE A 148 -18.30 -4.38 -15.05
CA ILE A 148 -18.60 -4.03 -13.67
C ILE A 148 -19.26 -2.67 -13.66
N LEU A 149 -20.47 -2.60 -13.13
CA LEU A 149 -21.11 -1.35 -12.76
C LEU A 149 -20.81 -1.08 -11.30
N GLY A 150 -20.06 -0.03 -10.99
CA GLY A 150 -19.98 0.53 -9.65
C GLY A 150 -21.01 1.65 -9.51
N SER A 151 -21.83 1.62 -8.45
CA SER A 151 -22.74 2.74 -8.20
C SER A 151 -22.80 3.13 -6.75
N ASP A 152 -22.93 4.43 -6.49
CA ASP A 152 -23.13 4.97 -5.14
C ASP A 152 -24.14 6.12 -5.15
N VAL A 153 -24.70 6.46 -3.99
CA VAL A 153 -25.55 7.64 -3.83
C VAL A 153 -24.70 8.92 -3.76
N ASP A 154 -23.47 8.81 -3.26
CA ASP A 154 -22.51 9.92 -3.17
C ASP A 154 -21.82 10.19 -4.53
N SER A 155 -22.15 11.33 -5.13
CA SER A 155 -21.61 11.74 -6.43
C SER A 155 -20.11 12.05 -6.39
N GLU A 156 -19.56 12.47 -5.25
CA GLU A 156 -18.13 12.75 -5.07
C GLU A 156 -17.33 11.44 -5.05
N SER A 157 -17.78 10.47 -4.27
CA SER A 157 -17.22 9.12 -4.26
C SER A 157 -17.24 8.49 -5.66
N VAL A 158 -18.35 8.61 -6.38
CA VAL A 158 -18.47 8.14 -7.78
C VAL A 158 -17.49 8.85 -8.71
N ALA A 159 -17.28 10.16 -8.55
CA ALA A 159 -16.31 10.90 -9.34
C ALA A 159 -14.87 10.41 -9.11
N ILE A 160 -14.50 10.11 -7.86
CA ILE A 160 -13.20 9.52 -7.51
C ILE A 160 -13.06 8.13 -8.14
N ALA A 161 -14.08 7.28 -8.01
CA ALA A 161 -14.10 5.94 -8.59
C ALA A 161 -13.93 5.97 -10.11
N ARG A 162 -14.65 6.88 -10.78
CA ARG A 162 -14.57 7.11 -12.23
C ARG A 162 -13.21 7.62 -12.69
N ASN A 163 -12.57 8.51 -11.92
CA ASN A 163 -11.21 8.96 -12.22
C ASN A 163 -10.19 7.82 -12.02
N GLY A 164 -10.44 6.97 -11.03
CA GLY A 164 -9.63 5.78 -10.73
C GLY A 164 -8.23 6.13 -10.24
N VAL A 165 -8.05 7.30 -9.60
CA VAL A 165 -6.78 7.76 -9.04
C VAL A 165 -6.81 7.59 -7.53
N TYR A 166 -5.82 6.88 -6.99
CA TYR A 166 -5.69 6.59 -5.57
C TYR A 166 -4.26 6.88 -5.10
N HIS A 167 -4.11 7.17 -3.82
CA HIS A 167 -2.78 7.25 -3.24
C HIS A 167 -2.15 5.85 -3.23
N ARG A 168 -0.85 5.74 -3.49
CA ARG A 168 -0.11 4.47 -3.55
C ARG A 168 -0.28 3.63 -2.27
N ARG A 169 -0.31 4.29 -1.11
CA ARG A 169 -0.62 3.69 0.19
C ARG A 169 -1.98 2.97 0.25
N GLU A 170 -2.97 3.33 -0.55
CA GLU A 170 -4.30 2.68 -0.55
C GLU A 170 -4.28 1.34 -1.29
N ILE A 171 -3.50 1.24 -2.36
CA ILE A 171 -3.31 -0.04 -3.07
C ILE A 171 -2.26 -0.92 -2.36
N LYS A 172 -1.68 -0.47 -1.24
CA LYS A 172 -0.63 -1.21 -0.53
C LYS A 172 -1.14 -2.53 0.06
N ASP A 173 -2.44 -2.64 0.31
CA ASP A 173 -3.02 -3.85 0.90
C ASP A 173 -3.49 -4.84 -0.19
N VAL A 174 -3.49 -4.43 -1.46
CA VAL A 174 -3.78 -5.30 -2.61
C VAL A 174 -2.77 -6.47 -2.63
N PRO A 175 -3.25 -7.72 -2.66
CA PRO A 175 -2.37 -8.88 -2.82
C PRO A 175 -1.61 -8.80 -4.14
N ILE A 176 -0.30 -9.05 -4.09
CA ILE A 176 0.61 -8.85 -5.23
C ILE A 176 0.18 -9.64 -6.47
N VAL A 177 -0.40 -10.83 -6.28
CA VAL A 177 -0.89 -11.71 -7.35
C VAL A 177 -1.98 -11.04 -8.21
N TYR A 178 -2.68 -10.05 -7.69
CA TYR A 178 -3.73 -9.30 -8.38
C TYR A 178 -3.32 -7.88 -8.78
N MET A 179 -2.06 -7.48 -8.57
CA MET A 179 -1.62 -6.09 -8.78
C MET A 179 -1.24 -5.79 -10.24
N ALA A 180 -0.68 -6.78 -10.94
CA ALA A 180 -0.01 -6.58 -12.22
C ALA A 180 -0.95 -6.06 -13.33
N ASP A 181 -0.41 -5.21 -14.21
CA ASP A 181 -1.07 -4.64 -15.41
C ASP A 181 -2.29 -3.74 -15.16
N HIS A 182 -2.61 -3.45 -13.91
CA HIS A 182 -3.83 -2.73 -13.54
C HIS A 182 -3.63 -1.26 -13.18
N TRP A 183 -2.39 -0.87 -12.86
CA TRP A 183 -2.06 0.47 -12.36
C TRP A 183 -1.00 1.17 -13.21
N ALA A 184 -1.19 2.47 -13.45
CA ALA A 184 -0.19 3.40 -13.93
C ALA A 184 0.32 4.23 -12.75
N LYS A 185 1.62 4.47 -12.69
CA LYS A 185 2.20 5.38 -11.68
C LYS A 185 2.11 6.83 -12.14
N GLY A 186 1.82 7.72 -11.20
CA GLY A 186 2.08 9.14 -11.38
C GLY A 186 3.59 9.43 -11.46
N LYS A 187 3.91 10.61 -11.97
CA LYS A 187 5.28 11.15 -12.07
C LYS A 187 5.29 12.51 -11.38
N ASP A 188 6.49 12.98 -11.03
CA ASP A 188 6.72 14.33 -10.53
C ASP A 188 5.79 14.66 -9.35
N GLU A 189 5.02 15.76 -9.44
CA GLU A 189 4.09 16.24 -8.41
C GLU A 189 3.00 15.23 -7.98
N ILE A 190 2.77 14.18 -8.78
CA ILE A 190 1.78 13.12 -8.48
C ILE A 190 2.42 11.73 -8.31
N ALA A 191 3.73 11.67 -8.01
CA ALA A 191 4.47 10.41 -7.87
C ALA A 191 3.89 9.44 -6.83
N ASP A 192 3.22 9.97 -5.80
CA ASP A 192 2.55 9.18 -4.75
C ASP A 192 1.18 8.63 -5.16
N TYR A 193 0.71 8.93 -6.37
CA TYR A 193 -0.58 8.47 -6.86
C TYR A 193 -0.43 7.39 -7.93
N VAL A 194 -1.45 6.54 -7.99
CA VAL A 194 -1.63 5.52 -9.03
C VAL A 194 -2.98 5.70 -9.69
N LYS A 195 -3.04 5.34 -10.98
CA LYS A 195 -4.26 5.41 -11.78
C LYS A 195 -4.61 4.04 -12.36
N ALA A 196 -5.87 3.62 -12.20
CA ALA A 196 -6.37 2.40 -12.83
C ALA A 196 -6.24 2.50 -14.36
N ARG A 197 -5.79 1.44 -15.02
CA ARG A 197 -5.56 1.41 -16.47
C ARG A 197 -5.92 0.08 -17.12
N GLY A 198 -5.87 0.08 -18.45
CA GLY A 198 -5.98 -1.12 -19.27
C GLY A 198 -7.29 -1.90 -19.02
N PRO A 199 -7.25 -3.24 -19.08
CA PRO A 199 -8.45 -4.08 -18.94
C PRO A 199 -9.25 -3.83 -17.65
N LEU A 200 -8.59 -3.42 -16.56
CA LEU A 200 -9.28 -3.09 -15.32
C LEU A 200 -10.18 -1.87 -15.49
N ARG A 201 -9.61 -0.75 -15.94
CA ARG A 201 -10.37 0.49 -16.16
C ARG A 201 -11.47 0.29 -17.19
N ASP A 202 -11.17 -0.42 -18.27
CA ASP A 202 -12.11 -0.63 -19.38
C ASP A 202 -13.28 -1.57 -19.01
N SER A 203 -13.11 -2.38 -17.96
CA SER A 203 -14.16 -3.24 -17.42
C SER A 203 -15.12 -2.52 -16.47
N CYS A 204 -14.78 -1.32 -15.98
CA CYS A 204 -15.55 -0.63 -14.94
C CYS A 204 -16.30 0.62 -15.47
N GLU A 205 -17.58 0.70 -15.18
CA GLU A 205 -18.44 1.87 -15.37
C GLU A 205 -18.94 2.37 -14.01
N PHE A 206 -19.08 3.68 -13.83
CA PHE A 206 -19.48 4.28 -12.56
C PHE A 206 -20.65 5.26 -12.71
N GLU A 207 -21.69 5.07 -11.91
CA GLU A 207 -22.94 5.85 -11.96
C GLU A 207 -23.44 6.24 -10.56
N THR A 208 -24.08 7.41 -10.45
CA THR A 208 -24.75 7.83 -9.20
C THR A 208 -26.15 7.24 -9.14
N ILE A 209 -26.39 6.32 -8.21
CA ILE A 209 -27.64 5.55 -8.09
C ILE A 209 -28.02 5.41 -6.61
N ASN A 210 -29.28 5.74 -6.29
CA ASN A 210 -29.86 5.51 -4.97
C ASN A 210 -30.47 4.10 -4.90
N LEU A 211 -30.10 3.30 -3.88
CA LEU A 211 -30.64 1.95 -3.68
C LEU A 211 -32.15 1.93 -3.39
N LEU A 212 -32.71 3.05 -2.93
CA LEU A 212 -34.16 3.19 -2.74
C LEU A 212 -34.93 3.37 -4.06
N ASP A 213 -34.26 3.86 -5.12
CA ASP A 213 -34.88 4.13 -6.41
C ASP A 213 -33.89 3.96 -7.58
N PHE A 214 -33.69 2.72 -8.01
CA PHE A 214 -32.79 2.38 -9.12
C PHE A 214 -33.47 1.65 -10.28
N SER A 215 -34.75 1.29 -10.16
CA SER A 215 -35.41 0.39 -11.11
C SER A 215 -35.46 0.96 -12.53
N GLN A 216 -35.69 2.27 -12.69
CA GLN A 216 -35.66 2.91 -14.00
C GLN A 216 -34.24 2.93 -14.61
N LYS A 217 -33.23 3.27 -13.80
CA LYS A 217 -31.82 3.30 -14.25
C LYS A 217 -31.28 1.92 -14.62
N MET A 218 -31.80 0.86 -13.98
CA MET A 218 -31.42 -0.53 -14.25
C MET A 218 -32.29 -1.23 -15.29
N ALA A 219 -33.22 -0.52 -15.93
CA ALA A 219 -34.10 -1.12 -16.93
C ALA A 219 -33.30 -1.81 -18.05
N GLY A 220 -33.62 -3.07 -18.34
CA GLY A 220 -32.93 -3.88 -19.35
C GLY A 220 -31.54 -4.39 -18.97
N ARG A 221 -31.08 -4.15 -17.72
CA ARG A 221 -29.83 -4.70 -17.20
C ARG A 221 -30.10 -5.93 -16.31
N SER A 222 -29.28 -6.96 -16.50
CA SER A 222 -29.21 -8.15 -15.66
C SER A 222 -27.75 -8.44 -15.29
N PHE A 223 -27.54 -9.00 -14.10
CA PHE A 223 -26.23 -9.22 -13.52
C PHE A 223 -26.04 -10.68 -13.08
N ASP A 224 -24.84 -11.20 -13.33
CA ASP A 224 -24.41 -12.51 -12.85
C ASP A 224 -24.04 -12.43 -11.36
N LEU A 225 -23.52 -11.29 -10.90
CA LEU A 225 -23.14 -11.05 -9.52
C LEU A 225 -23.60 -9.66 -9.08
N ILE A 226 -24.18 -9.55 -7.88
CA ILE A 226 -24.50 -8.27 -7.23
C ILE A 226 -23.79 -8.24 -5.87
N PHE A 227 -22.93 -7.27 -5.67
CA PHE A 227 -22.31 -6.92 -4.40
C PHE A 227 -23.04 -5.72 -3.82
N CYS A 228 -23.46 -5.81 -2.56
CA CYS A 228 -24.12 -4.74 -1.84
C CYS A 228 -23.69 -4.82 -0.37
N ARG A 229 -22.41 -4.52 -0.11
CA ARG A 229 -21.75 -4.83 1.16
C ARG A 229 -21.62 -3.63 2.06
N ASN A 230 -21.83 -3.86 3.36
CA ASN A 230 -21.62 -2.87 4.42
C ASN A 230 -22.45 -1.58 4.26
N VAL A 231 -23.60 -1.70 3.59
CA VAL A 231 -24.57 -0.64 3.37
C VAL A 231 -25.93 -0.97 4.00
N PHE A 232 -26.29 -2.25 4.15
CA PHE A 232 -27.55 -2.66 4.79
C PHE A 232 -27.60 -2.35 6.28
N ILE A 233 -26.44 -2.17 6.93
CA ILE A 233 -26.35 -1.65 8.29
C ILE A 233 -27.02 -0.28 8.50
N TYR A 234 -27.30 0.45 7.42
CA TYR A 234 -27.96 1.75 7.45
C TYR A 234 -29.47 1.69 7.18
N PHE A 235 -30.03 0.52 6.81
CA PHE A 235 -31.42 0.41 6.41
C PHE A 235 -32.24 -0.42 7.40
N SER A 236 -33.53 -0.13 7.51
CA SER A 236 -34.46 -0.99 8.27
C SER A 236 -34.68 -2.32 7.54
N PRO A 237 -35.07 -3.41 8.24
CA PRO A 237 -35.31 -4.71 7.62
C PRO A 237 -36.32 -4.66 6.44
N GLU A 238 -37.34 -3.79 6.53
CA GLU A 238 -38.34 -3.60 5.48
C GLU A 238 -37.71 -2.97 4.23
N LYS A 239 -36.84 -1.97 4.40
CA LYS A 239 -36.09 -1.36 3.30
C LYS A 239 -35.10 -2.35 2.69
N VAL A 240 -34.35 -3.11 3.49
CA VAL A 240 -33.43 -4.15 3.01
C VAL A 240 -34.19 -5.19 2.18
N ARG A 241 -35.35 -5.64 2.67
CA ARG A 241 -36.22 -6.55 1.92
C ARG A 241 -36.64 -5.95 0.58
N SER A 242 -37.17 -4.72 0.58
CA SER A 242 -37.61 -4.03 -0.64
C SER A 242 -36.47 -3.87 -1.66
N ILE A 243 -35.29 -3.41 -1.22
CA ILE A 243 -34.10 -3.28 -2.06
C ILE A 243 -33.73 -4.63 -2.67
N THR A 244 -33.72 -5.69 -1.86
CA THR A 244 -33.36 -7.03 -2.31
C THR A 244 -34.38 -7.60 -3.30
N GLU A 245 -35.68 -7.39 -3.09
CA GLU A 245 -36.73 -7.76 -4.06
C GLU A 245 -36.53 -7.07 -5.42
N ARG A 246 -35.96 -5.86 -5.43
CA ARG A 246 -35.57 -5.18 -6.67
C ARG A 246 -34.30 -5.78 -7.28
N PHE A 247 -33.28 -6.10 -6.49
CA PHE A 247 -32.09 -6.80 -6.97
C PHE A 247 -32.43 -8.12 -7.67
N LEU A 248 -33.35 -8.90 -7.09
CA LEU A 248 -33.80 -10.16 -7.66
C LEU A 248 -34.39 -10.04 -9.07
N ARG A 249 -34.95 -8.88 -9.44
CA ARG A 249 -35.46 -8.65 -10.80
C ARG A 249 -34.37 -8.37 -11.83
N HIS A 250 -33.17 -8.02 -11.36
CA HIS A 250 -31.98 -7.75 -12.18
C HIS A 250 -30.91 -8.83 -11.99
N LEU A 251 -31.21 -9.92 -11.28
CA LEU A 251 -30.28 -11.03 -11.06
C LEU A 251 -30.55 -12.11 -12.10
N GLU A 252 -29.49 -12.60 -12.74
CA GLU A 252 -29.57 -13.78 -13.59
C GLU A 252 -30.02 -15.01 -12.78
N PRO A 253 -30.68 -16.01 -13.38
CA PRO A 253 -31.17 -17.19 -12.64
C PRO A 253 -30.10 -17.97 -11.88
N HIS A 254 -28.84 -17.90 -12.32
CA HIS A 254 -27.67 -18.51 -11.68
C HIS A 254 -26.88 -17.53 -10.81
N GLY A 255 -27.33 -16.28 -10.72
CA GLY A 255 -26.60 -15.20 -10.09
C GLY A 255 -26.60 -15.25 -8.58
N GLN A 256 -25.68 -14.49 -7.99
CA GLN A 256 -25.46 -14.43 -6.56
C GLN A 256 -25.47 -13.00 -6.03
N ILE A 257 -25.97 -12.84 -4.80
CA ILE A 257 -25.96 -11.58 -4.04
C ILE A 257 -24.98 -11.71 -2.88
N TYR A 258 -24.07 -10.75 -2.77
CA TYR A 258 -23.06 -10.64 -1.72
C TYR A 258 -23.37 -9.43 -0.84
N VAL A 259 -23.54 -9.65 0.46
CA VAL A 259 -23.73 -8.58 1.47
C VAL A 259 -22.58 -8.62 2.47
N GLY A 260 -22.41 -7.59 3.30
CA GLY A 260 -21.32 -7.55 4.28
C GLY A 260 -21.38 -8.72 5.25
N ILE A 261 -20.23 -9.16 5.80
CA ILE A 261 -20.17 -10.29 6.74
C ILE A 261 -21.08 -10.08 7.97
N SER A 262 -21.28 -8.84 8.40
CA SER A 262 -22.17 -8.48 9.52
C SER A 262 -23.65 -8.32 9.12
N GLU A 263 -23.99 -8.55 7.85
CA GLU A 263 -25.32 -8.36 7.27
C GLU A 263 -25.95 -9.71 6.93
N SER A 264 -27.27 -9.80 6.98
CA SER A 264 -28.00 -11.03 6.66
C SER A 264 -29.28 -10.73 5.90
N LEU A 265 -29.53 -11.52 4.85
CA LEU A 265 -30.80 -11.53 4.10
C LEU A 265 -31.75 -12.63 4.59
N GLN A 266 -31.34 -13.43 5.57
CA GLN A 266 -32.20 -14.47 6.15
C GLN A 266 -33.32 -13.85 6.99
N GLY A 267 -34.46 -14.52 7.05
CA GLY A 267 -35.62 -14.06 7.83
C GLY A 267 -36.46 -12.96 7.14
N LEU A 268 -36.05 -12.45 5.98
CA LEU A 268 -36.78 -11.42 5.24
C LEU A 268 -37.91 -11.97 4.34
N GLY A 269 -38.14 -13.28 4.34
CA GLY A 269 -39.17 -13.92 3.51
C GLY A 269 -38.85 -13.95 2.01
N LEU A 270 -37.58 -13.77 1.63
CA LEU A 270 -37.12 -13.75 0.24
C LEU A 270 -36.88 -15.17 -0.30
N PRO A 271 -37.00 -15.39 -1.62
CA PRO A 271 -36.72 -16.68 -2.26
C PRO A 271 -35.20 -16.94 -2.43
N LEU A 272 -34.43 -16.67 -1.38
CA LEU A 272 -32.97 -16.80 -1.36
C LEU A 272 -32.52 -17.92 -0.40
N GLU A 273 -31.43 -18.59 -0.74
CA GLU A 273 -30.72 -19.53 0.13
C GLU A 273 -29.24 -19.16 0.29
N PRO A 274 -28.64 -19.37 1.48
CA PRO A 274 -27.23 -19.09 1.69
C PRO A 274 -26.35 -20.11 0.96
N VAL A 275 -25.37 -19.63 0.21
CA VAL A 275 -24.38 -20.43 -0.52
C VAL A 275 -22.93 -20.17 -0.06
N GLY A 276 -22.77 -19.31 0.95
CA GLY A 276 -21.49 -18.96 1.56
C GLY A 276 -21.65 -17.90 2.65
N PRO A 277 -20.55 -17.42 3.26
CA PRO A 277 -20.58 -16.37 4.27
C PRO A 277 -21.16 -15.06 3.71
N SER A 278 -22.40 -14.75 4.11
CA SER A 278 -23.16 -13.60 3.60
C SER A 278 -23.27 -13.56 2.06
N VAL A 279 -23.37 -14.75 1.44
CA VAL A 279 -23.61 -14.92 -0.01
C VAL A 279 -24.90 -15.72 -0.23
N TYR A 280 -25.75 -15.25 -1.13
CA TYR A 280 -27.09 -15.77 -1.36
C TYR A 280 -27.36 -16.03 -2.85
N ALA A 281 -28.10 -17.08 -3.14
CA ALA A 281 -28.58 -17.41 -4.49
C ALA A 281 -30.09 -17.69 -4.49
N MET A 282 -30.73 -17.67 -5.66
CA MET A 282 -32.16 -18.00 -5.78
C MET A 282 -32.43 -19.45 -5.36
N LYS A 283 -33.46 -19.67 -4.53
CA LYS A 283 -33.90 -21.00 -4.11
C LYS A 283 -34.24 -21.86 -5.32
N GLY A 284 -33.72 -23.09 -5.36
CA GLY A 284 -33.99 -24.03 -6.45
C GLY A 284 -33.21 -23.74 -7.74
N ALA A 285 -32.31 -22.75 -7.74
CA ALA A 285 -31.21 -22.77 -8.69
C ALA A 285 -30.50 -24.13 -8.57
N ALA A 286 -30.26 -24.82 -9.69
CA ALA A 286 -29.80 -26.21 -9.70
C ALA A 286 -28.68 -26.42 -8.66
N PRO A 287 -28.80 -27.42 -7.76
CA PRO A 287 -27.92 -27.54 -6.61
C PRO A 287 -26.46 -27.53 -7.02
N VAL A 288 -25.62 -26.99 -6.14
CA VAL A 288 -24.18 -26.92 -6.27
C VAL A 288 -23.58 -28.33 -6.28
N ALA A 289 -23.78 -29.10 -7.36
CA ALA A 289 -22.95 -30.26 -7.64
C ALA A 289 -21.53 -29.74 -7.88
N PRO A 290 -20.51 -30.27 -7.20
CA PRO A 290 -19.13 -29.90 -7.49
C PRO A 290 -18.87 -30.24 -8.96
N VAL A 291 -18.61 -29.21 -9.77
CA VAL A 291 -18.12 -29.42 -11.14
C VAL A 291 -16.85 -30.26 -11.01
N GLY A 292 -16.71 -31.29 -11.84
CA GLY A 292 -15.61 -32.28 -11.83
C GLY A 292 -14.21 -31.73 -12.09
N VAL A 293 -13.96 -30.44 -11.87
CA VAL A 293 -12.62 -29.94 -11.56
C VAL A 293 -12.44 -30.22 -10.07
N LYS A 294 -11.78 -31.32 -9.70
CA LYS A 294 -11.29 -31.47 -8.31
C LYS A 294 -10.43 -30.24 -8.03
N PRO A 295 -10.85 -29.29 -7.17
CA PRO A 295 -9.84 -28.43 -6.55
C PRO A 295 -8.88 -29.40 -5.87
N ALA A 296 -7.57 -29.20 -5.97
CA ALA A 296 -6.66 -29.90 -5.08
C ALA A 296 -7.28 -29.80 -3.67
N ALA A 297 -7.48 -30.92 -2.99
CA ALA A 297 -8.19 -30.96 -1.71
C ALA A 297 -7.39 -30.13 -0.69
N ARG A 298 -7.64 -28.82 -0.66
CA ARG A 298 -6.96 -27.90 0.22
C ARG A 298 -7.46 -28.20 1.63
N PRO A 299 -6.57 -28.32 2.61
CA PRO A 299 -6.99 -28.58 3.98
C PRO A 299 -7.90 -27.44 4.45
N ALA A 300 -8.99 -27.79 5.17
CA ALA A 300 -9.94 -26.82 5.70
C ALA A 300 -9.29 -25.81 6.66
N VAL A 301 -8.13 -26.16 7.22
CA VAL A 301 -7.31 -25.34 8.10
C VAL A 301 -5.88 -25.37 7.58
N LEU A 302 -5.34 -24.19 7.24
CA LEU A 302 -3.97 -24.02 6.73
C LEU A 302 -2.97 -23.98 7.88
N ARG A 303 -1.93 -24.80 7.80
CA ARG A 303 -0.87 -24.92 8.81
C ARG A 303 0.19 -23.84 8.57
N VAL A 304 0.37 -22.93 9.52
CA VAL A 304 1.28 -21.78 9.39
C VAL A 304 2.43 -21.88 10.38
N LEU A 305 3.66 -21.69 9.90
CA LEU A 305 4.82 -21.42 10.75
C LEU A 305 5.01 -19.90 10.84
N CYS A 306 5.06 -19.35 12.06
CA CYS A 306 5.28 -17.92 12.27
C CYS A 306 6.72 -17.64 12.69
N VAL A 307 7.45 -16.82 11.94
CA VAL A 307 8.87 -16.52 12.19
C VAL A 307 9.05 -15.03 12.47
N ASP A 308 9.40 -14.69 13.71
CA ASP A 308 9.62 -13.33 14.19
C ASP A 308 10.44 -13.38 15.49
N ASP A 309 11.42 -12.50 15.66
CA ASP A 309 12.26 -12.45 16.86
C ASP A 309 11.54 -11.80 18.07
N SER A 310 10.41 -11.15 17.83
CA SER A 310 9.57 -10.53 18.86
C SER A 310 8.52 -11.52 19.41
N PRO A 311 8.59 -11.89 20.70
CA PRO A 311 7.57 -12.73 21.34
C PRO A 311 6.17 -12.11 21.31
N SER A 312 6.10 -10.78 21.35
CA SER A 312 4.87 -9.99 21.27
C SER A 312 4.16 -10.19 19.93
N ILE A 313 4.92 -10.12 18.83
CA ILE A 313 4.38 -10.28 17.47
C ILE A 313 3.94 -11.73 17.25
N LEU A 314 4.74 -12.71 17.68
CA LEU A 314 4.35 -14.12 17.63
C LEU A 314 3.05 -14.40 18.41
N ALA A 315 2.85 -13.76 19.57
CA ALA A 315 1.63 -13.88 20.34
C ALA A 315 0.42 -13.25 19.62
N ILE A 316 0.59 -12.11 18.95
CA ILE A 316 -0.45 -11.49 18.13
C ILE A 316 -0.79 -12.37 16.93
N LEU A 317 0.20 -12.86 16.18
CA LEU A 317 -0.01 -13.74 15.03
C LEU A 317 -0.79 -15.02 15.41
N LYS A 318 -0.47 -15.63 16.56
CA LYS A 318 -1.23 -16.78 17.09
C LYS A 318 -2.70 -16.46 17.35
N LYS A 319 -3.01 -15.26 17.82
CA LYS A 319 -4.40 -14.82 18.03
C LYS A 319 -5.13 -14.48 16.73
N LEU A 320 -4.40 -14.09 15.68
CA LEU A 320 -4.96 -13.74 14.37
C LEU A 320 -5.20 -14.95 13.46
N LEU A 321 -4.37 -15.98 13.60
CA LEU A 321 -4.34 -17.18 12.76
C LEU A 321 -4.94 -18.38 13.50
N THR A 322 -6.26 -18.37 13.66
CA THR A 322 -7.03 -19.37 14.39
C THR A 322 -7.81 -20.30 13.46
N LYS A 323 -8.25 -21.45 13.98
CA LYS A 323 -9.02 -22.45 13.22
C LYS A 323 -10.33 -21.89 12.71
N GLU A 324 -10.95 -20.98 13.46
CA GLU A 324 -12.14 -20.24 13.06
C GLU A 324 -11.92 -19.46 11.75
N HIS A 325 -10.72 -18.92 11.55
CA HIS A 325 -10.35 -18.21 10.34
C HIS A 325 -9.70 -19.10 9.26
N GLY A 326 -9.69 -20.42 9.48
CA GLY A 326 -9.09 -21.39 8.56
C GLY A 326 -7.57 -21.53 8.67
N PHE A 327 -6.97 -21.21 9.82
CA PHE A 327 -5.53 -21.33 10.05
C PHE A 327 -5.18 -22.06 11.35
N GLU A 328 -4.00 -22.64 11.42
CA GLU A 328 -3.43 -23.20 12.65
C GLU A 328 -1.94 -22.89 12.70
N VAL A 329 -1.50 -22.17 13.74
CA VAL A 329 -0.07 -21.94 13.96
C VAL A 329 0.57 -23.22 14.51
N VAL A 330 1.27 -23.95 13.65
CA VAL A 330 1.88 -25.25 13.99
C VAL A 330 3.23 -25.14 14.65
N GLY A 331 3.85 -23.96 14.58
CA GLY A 331 5.12 -23.66 15.22
C GLY A 331 5.47 -22.17 15.14
N THR A 332 6.48 -21.78 15.91
CA THR A 332 7.09 -20.45 15.84
C THR A 332 8.60 -20.55 15.78
N ALA A 333 9.29 -19.62 15.13
CA ALA A 333 10.75 -19.50 15.15
C ALA A 333 11.17 -18.04 15.36
N VAL A 334 12.38 -17.81 15.92
CA VAL A 334 12.89 -16.46 16.23
C VAL A 334 14.02 -15.99 15.30
N ASN A 335 14.42 -16.83 14.34
CA ASN A 335 15.42 -16.51 13.31
C ASN A 335 15.31 -17.45 12.10
N GLY A 336 16.03 -17.14 11.03
CA GLY A 336 16.04 -17.95 9.81
C GLY A 336 16.57 -19.37 9.98
N LEU A 337 17.54 -19.61 10.88
CA LEU A 337 18.13 -20.95 11.07
C LEU A 337 17.11 -21.90 11.71
N GLU A 338 16.43 -21.45 12.76
CA GLU A 338 15.35 -22.19 13.41
C GLU A 338 14.15 -22.37 12.47
N ALA A 339 13.86 -21.36 11.63
CA ALA A 339 12.80 -21.47 10.62
C ALA A 339 13.08 -22.62 9.64
N ALA A 340 14.32 -22.76 9.16
CA ALA A 340 14.68 -23.83 8.21
C ALA A 340 14.47 -25.22 8.82
N GLN A 341 14.89 -25.39 10.08
CA GLN A 341 14.67 -26.62 10.83
C GLN A 341 13.16 -26.92 10.97
N LYS A 342 12.38 -25.93 11.40
CA LYS A 342 10.93 -26.10 11.64
C LYS A 342 10.11 -26.30 10.37
N VAL A 343 10.51 -25.72 9.24
CA VAL A 343 9.88 -26.01 7.94
C VAL A 343 10.06 -27.49 7.59
N SER A 344 11.25 -28.05 7.78
CA SER A 344 11.52 -29.46 7.51
C SER A 344 10.77 -30.40 8.47
N GLU A 345 10.74 -30.07 9.76
CA GLU A 345 10.11 -30.89 10.80
C GLU A 345 8.57 -30.84 10.74
N LEU A 346 8.00 -29.64 10.67
CA LEU A 346 6.57 -29.42 10.80
C LEU A 346 5.85 -29.50 9.45
N ARG A 347 6.56 -29.32 8.33
CA ARG A 347 6.00 -29.26 6.98
C ARG A 347 4.76 -28.36 6.91
N PRO A 348 4.89 -27.06 7.25
CA PRO A 348 3.76 -26.14 7.21
C PRO A 348 3.28 -25.91 5.77
N ASP A 349 2.03 -25.50 5.60
CA ASP A 349 1.47 -25.10 4.31
C ASP A 349 1.96 -23.69 3.92
N LEU A 350 2.21 -22.83 4.90
CA LEU A 350 2.57 -21.42 4.75
C LEU A 350 3.57 -20.97 5.82
N VAL A 351 4.33 -19.92 5.51
CA VAL A 351 5.26 -19.28 6.45
C VAL A 351 5.00 -17.77 6.51
N THR A 352 4.85 -17.21 7.71
CA THR A 352 5.06 -15.76 7.91
C THR A 352 6.48 -15.52 8.34
N LEU A 353 7.14 -14.53 7.75
CA LEU A 353 8.58 -14.32 7.94
C LEU A 353 8.92 -12.85 8.16
N ASP A 354 9.51 -12.53 9.30
CA ASP A 354 10.10 -11.21 9.50
C ASP A 354 11.38 -11.02 8.68
N ILE A 355 11.64 -9.78 8.26
CA ILE A 355 12.86 -9.40 7.57
C ILE A 355 14.02 -9.29 8.57
N HIS A 356 13.83 -8.59 9.70
CA HIS A 356 14.92 -8.23 10.60
C HIS A 356 14.94 -9.13 11.83
N MET A 357 15.77 -10.17 11.77
CA MET A 357 15.94 -11.14 12.85
C MET A 357 17.43 -11.39 13.13
N PRO A 358 17.81 -11.78 14.35
CA PRO A 358 19.18 -12.12 14.68
C PRO A 358 19.66 -13.37 13.93
N GLN A 359 20.98 -13.54 13.80
CA GLN A 359 21.70 -14.68 13.19
C GLN A 359 21.49 -14.87 11.69
N GLN A 360 20.24 -14.85 11.21
CA GLN A 360 19.88 -14.93 9.80
C GLN A 360 18.59 -14.16 9.56
N THR A 361 18.68 -13.15 8.68
CA THR A 361 17.55 -12.31 8.27
C THR A 361 16.55 -13.10 7.41
N GLY A 362 15.32 -12.60 7.28
CA GLY A 362 14.30 -13.24 6.44
C GLY A 362 14.68 -13.31 4.96
N VAL A 363 15.38 -12.30 4.45
CA VAL A 363 15.83 -12.29 3.04
C VAL A 363 16.94 -13.33 2.83
N GLU A 364 17.93 -13.39 3.71
CA GLU A 364 18.98 -14.42 3.66
C GLU A 364 18.42 -15.84 3.84
N TYR A 365 17.36 -15.98 4.64
CA TYR A 365 16.63 -17.25 4.75
C TYR A 365 16.04 -17.68 3.41
N LEU A 366 15.32 -16.78 2.73
CA LEU A 366 14.71 -17.06 1.43
C LEU A 366 15.76 -17.37 0.36
N GLU A 367 16.80 -16.54 0.24
CA GLU A 367 17.88 -16.73 -0.74
C GLU A 367 18.56 -18.10 -0.62
N ARG A 368 18.66 -18.65 0.61
CA ARG A 368 19.26 -19.97 0.87
C ARG A 368 18.28 -21.13 0.73
N ASN A 369 17.05 -20.98 1.24
CA ASN A 369 16.13 -22.11 1.45
C ASN A 369 14.96 -22.17 0.45
N PHE A 370 14.60 -21.06 -0.19
CA PHE A 370 13.45 -21.02 -1.09
C PHE A 370 13.80 -21.70 -2.43
N ARG A 371 13.26 -22.90 -2.61
CA ARG A 371 13.41 -23.74 -3.81
C ARG A 371 12.06 -24.39 -4.12
N ARG A 372 11.97 -25.09 -5.25
CA ARG A 372 10.75 -25.83 -5.64
C ARG A 372 10.35 -26.79 -4.51
N GLY A 373 9.12 -26.64 -3.99
CA GLY A 373 8.61 -27.41 -2.87
C GLY A 373 8.72 -26.73 -1.50
N HIS A 374 9.34 -25.55 -1.40
CA HIS A 374 9.26 -24.72 -0.21
C HIS A 374 7.84 -24.14 -0.06
N PRO A 375 7.25 -24.09 1.16
CA PRO A 375 5.94 -23.47 1.38
C PRO A 375 5.96 -21.97 1.00
N PRO A 376 4.87 -21.40 0.47
CA PRO A 376 4.80 -19.98 0.16
C PRO A 376 5.06 -19.12 1.41
N VAL A 377 5.78 -18.01 1.22
CA VAL A 377 6.19 -17.12 2.31
C VAL A 377 5.55 -15.75 2.13
N VAL A 378 4.93 -15.23 3.19
CA VAL A 378 4.49 -13.83 3.29
C VAL A 378 5.38 -13.11 4.30
N MET A 379 6.03 -12.03 3.87
CA MET A 379 6.89 -11.26 4.79
C MET A 379 6.04 -10.43 5.75
N VAL A 380 6.37 -10.41 7.03
CA VAL A 380 5.69 -9.59 8.05
C VAL A 380 6.71 -8.65 8.66
N THR A 381 6.76 -7.40 8.21
CA THR A 381 7.87 -6.48 8.51
C THR A 381 7.39 -5.16 9.13
N SER A 382 8.26 -4.52 9.90
CA SER A 382 8.06 -3.16 10.42
C SER A 382 8.27 -2.07 9.37
N VAL A 383 8.92 -2.40 8.25
CA VAL A 383 9.18 -1.44 7.16
C VAL A 383 8.09 -1.57 6.10
N ALA A 384 7.45 -0.45 5.76
CA ALA A 384 6.37 -0.42 4.77
C ALA A 384 6.84 -0.84 3.35
N ARG A 385 5.87 -0.97 2.42
CA ARG A 385 6.10 -1.03 0.95
C ARG A 385 7.11 0.01 0.43
N GLU A 386 7.30 1.07 1.21
CA GLU A 386 8.16 2.23 1.03
C GLU A 386 9.62 1.87 0.67
N SER A 387 10.22 0.93 1.42
CA SER A 387 11.61 0.53 1.26
C SER A 387 11.77 -0.44 0.09
N ALA A 388 11.84 0.12 -1.12
CA ALA A 388 11.78 -0.62 -2.38
C ALA A 388 12.83 -1.75 -2.47
N ASP A 389 14.03 -1.58 -1.91
CA ASP A 389 15.12 -2.53 -2.11
C ASP A 389 14.96 -3.85 -1.34
N LEU A 390 14.67 -3.80 -0.03
CA LEU A 390 14.49 -5.03 0.75
C LEU A 390 13.24 -5.79 0.34
N ALA A 391 12.14 -5.08 0.08
CA ALA A 391 10.91 -5.70 -0.39
C ALA A 391 11.11 -6.38 -1.76
N LEU A 392 11.78 -5.70 -2.71
CA LEU A 392 12.09 -6.26 -4.02
C LEU A 392 13.04 -7.46 -3.92
N ARG A 393 14.05 -7.41 -3.04
CA ARG A 393 14.95 -8.53 -2.79
C ARG A 393 14.20 -9.73 -2.22
N ALA A 394 13.33 -9.54 -1.24
CA ALA A 394 12.52 -10.61 -0.67
C ALA A 394 11.63 -11.29 -1.73
N LEU A 395 10.96 -10.48 -2.57
CA LEU A 395 10.14 -10.99 -3.67
C LEU A 395 10.96 -11.76 -4.70
N LYS A 396 12.13 -11.24 -5.10
CA LYS A 396 13.07 -11.96 -5.99
C LYS A 396 13.59 -13.26 -5.39
N ALA A 397 13.75 -13.29 -4.07
CA ALA A 397 14.17 -14.47 -3.32
C ALA A 397 13.04 -15.49 -3.10
N GLY A 398 11.79 -15.19 -3.51
CA GLY A 398 10.66 -16.13 -3.50
C GLY A 398 9.53 -15.79 -2.53
N ALA A 399 9.56 -14.65 -1.84
CA ALA A 399 8.39 -14.19 -1.09
C ALA A 399 7.21 -13.98 -2.05
N ALA A 400 6.02 -14.44 -1.64
CA ALA A 400 4.79 -14.32 -2.41
C ALA A 400 4.15 -12.93 -2.23
N ASP A 401 4.26 -12.38 -1.03
CA ASP A 401 3.75 -11.05 -0.67
C ASP A 401 4.39 -10.58 0.64
N TYR A 402 3.95 -9.44 1.13
CA TYR A 402 4.39 -8.88 2.40
C TYR A 402 3.32 -7.95 3.01
N VAL A 403 3.39 -7.78 4.33
CA VAL A 403 2.42 -7.05 5.14
C VAL A 403 3.12 -6.40 6.33
N GLU A 404 2.56 -5.27 6.78
CA GLU A 404 3.05 -4.56 7.95
C GLU A 404 2.78 -5.37 9.23
N LYS A 405 3.72 -5.35 10.18
CA LYS A 405 3.55 -6.03 11.48
C LYS A 405 2.29 -5.51 12.20
N PRO A 406 1.44 -6.41 12.72
CA PRO A 406 0.24 -6.00 13.44
C PRO A 406 0.60 -5.44 14.81
N SER A 407 -0.17 -4.47 15.28
CA SER A 407 -0.13 -3.92 16.64
C SER A 407 -1.45 -4.21 17.35
N LEU A 408 -1.51 -3.93 18.66
CA LEU A 408 -2.76 -4.06 19.42
C LEU A 408 -3.84 -3.10 18.95
N SER A 409 -3.47 -1.91 18.43
CA SER A 409 -4.43 -0.88 18.01
C SER A 409 -5.04 -1.14 16.63
N ASN A 410 -4.40 -1.95 15.77
CA ASN A 410 -4.86 -2.24 14.41
C ASN A 410 -5.05 -3.75 14.15
N MET A 411 -5.19 -4.54 15.22
CA MET A 411 -5.22 -6.00 15.18
C MET A 411 -6.31 -6.57 14.25
N GLY A 412 -7.50 -5.95 14.21
CA GLY A 412 -8.58 -6.39 13.32
C GLY A 412 -8.23 -6.24 11.84
N GLU A 413 -7.91 -5.01 11.42
CA GLU A 413 -7.60 -4.64 10.04
C GLU A 413 -6.35 -5.38 9.52
N LYS A 414 -5.23 -5.31 10.27
CA LYS A 414 -4.01 -6.01 9.87
C LYS A 414 -4.16 -7.53 9.94
N GLY A 415 -5.00 -8.03 10.84
CA GLY A 415 -5.39 -9.45 10.87
C GLY A 415 -6.05 -9.91 9.57
N GLU A 416 -7.00 -9.13 9.05
CA GLU A 416 -7.65 -9.44 7.78
C GLU A 416 -6.68 -9.38 6.59
N GLU A 417 -5.81 -8.37 6.57
CA GLU A 417 -4.78 -8.23 5.52
C GLU A 417 -3.82 -9.43 5.50
N ILE A 418 -3.27 -9.81 6.67
CA ILE A 418 -2.35 -10.96 6.82
C ILE A 418 -3.01 -12.24 6.31
N ARG A 419 -4.24 -12.52 6.76
CA ARG A 419 -4.98 -13.73 6.34
C ARG A 419 -5.26 -13.74 4.84
N THR A 420 -5.62 -12.59 4.28
CA THR A 420 -5.88 -12.43 2.85
C THR A 420 -4.63 -12.72 2.04
N LYS A 421 -3.49 -12.13 2.41
CA LYS A 421 -2.20 -12.33 1.72
C LYS A 421 -1.69 -13.76 1.86
N LEU A 422 -1.86 -14.40 3.01
CA LEU A 422 -1.55 -15.82 3.20
C LEU A 422 -2.38 -16.74 2.28
N LYS A 423 -3.70 -16.51 2.22
CA LYS A 423 -4.58 -17.24 1.31
C LYS A 423 -4.23 -16.99 -0.17
N CYS A 424 -3.84 -15.77 -0.52
CA CYS A 424 -3.38 -15.42 -1.87
C CYS A 424 -2.04 -16.06 -2.21
N ALA A 425 -1.08 -16.10 -1.28
CA ALA A 425 0.22 -16.73 -1.47
C ALA A 425 0.10 -18.22 -1.78
N LEU A 426 -0.81 -18.92 -1.09
CA LEU A 426 -1.12 -20.31 -1.39
C LEU A 426 -1.72 -20.48 -2.80
N ARG A 427 -2.63 -19.59 -3.19
CA ARG A 427 -3.26 -19.60 -4.52
C ARG A 427 -2.29 -19.29 -5.65
N ALA A 428 -1.38 -18.35 -5.43
CA ALA A 428 -0.40 -17.90 -6.42
C ALA A 428 0.57 -19.01 -6.84
N HIS A 429 0.74 -20.05 -6.00
CA HIS A 429 1.56 -21.22 -6.32
C HIS A 429 1.01 -22.03 -7.52
N ASP A 430 -0.29 -21.94 -7.81
CA ASP A 430 -0.97 -22.61 -8.93
C ASP A 430 -1.24 -21.67 -10.13
N LEU A 431 -1.03 -20.36 -9.96
CA LEU A 431 -1.25 -19.35 -11.00
C LEU A 431 0.05 -19.12 -11.78
N PRO A 432 0.00 -18.80 -13.09
CA PRO A 432 1.18 -18.37 -13.83
C PRO A 432 1.84 -17.24 -13.04
N ALA A 433 3.14 -17.34 -12.78
CA ALA A 433 3.88 -16.28 -12.12
C ALA A 433 3.63 -14.99 -12.90
N GLY A 434 2.75 -14.13 -12.39
CA GLY A 434 2.60 -12.79 -12.90
C GLY A 434 3.98 -12.17 -12.82
N SER A 435 4.43 -11.56 -13.92
CA SER A 435 5.62 -10.73 -13.88
C SER A 435 5.47 -9.84 -12.65
N LEU A 436 6.34 -10.04 -11.65
CA LEU A 436 6.56 -9.09 -10.57
C LEU A 436 6.47 -7.72 -11.20
N ASP A 437 5.65 -6.85 -10.63
CA ASP A 437 5.35 -5.58 -11.25
C ASP A 437 6.64 -4.76 -11.32
N THR A 438 7.35 -4.92 -12.44
CA THR A 438 8.56 -4.19 -12.78
C THR A 438 8.23 -2.73 -13.02
N ALA A 439 6.94 -2.37 -13.15
CA ALA A 439 6.52 -0.99 -13.08
C ALA A 439 6.67 -0.43 -11.66
N PHE A 440 6.58 -1.26 -10.59
CA PHE A 440 6.84 -0.84 -9.20
C PHE A 440 8.33 -0.83 -8.83
N ALA A 441 9.13 -1.74 -9.36
CA ALA A 441 10.59 -1.70 -9.23
C ALA A 441 11.13 -0.47 -9.98
N ARG A 442 11.84 0.45 -9.29
CA ARG A 442 12.59 1.51 -9.97
C ARG A 442 13.56 0.81 -10.93
N LYS A 443 13.60 1.21 -12.22
CA LYS A 443 14.67 0.76 -13.13
C LYS A 443 15.98 1.25 -12.51
N PRO A 444 16.92 0.38 -12.12
CA PRO A 444 18.24 0.86 -11.76
C PRO A 444 18.80 1.61 -12.98
N VAL A 445 19.18 2.87 -12.81
CA VAL A 445 19.95 3.60 -13.81
C VAL A 445 21.34 2.98 -13.76
N PRO A 446 21.84 2.31 -14.81
CA PRO A 446 23.16 1.71 -14.76
C PRO A 446 24.22 2.81 -14.91
N VAL A 447 25.01 3.06 -13.86
CA VAL A 447 26.25 3.82 -13.93
C VAL A 447 27.32 2.94 -14.57
N ALA A 448 27.77 3.32 -15.76
CA ALA A 448 28.85 2.61 -16.43
C ALA A 448 30.18 2.85 -15.70
N ASN A 449 30.88 1.77 -15.36
CA ASN A 449 32.23 1.80 -14.76
C ASN A 449 32.28 2.50 -13.37
N PRO A 450 31.63 1.93 -12.34
CA PRO A 450 31.49 2.56 -11.02
C PRO A 450 32.81 2.81 -10.28
N ASP A 451 33.87 2.09 -10.64
CA ASP A 451 35.22 2.29 -10.10
C ASP A 451 35.87 3.59 -10.62
N ALA A 452 35.36 4.14 -11.73
CA ALA A 452 35.77 5.43 -12.28
C ALA A 452 34.99 6.61 -11.69
N CYS A 453 33.95 6.36 -10.88
CA CYS A 453 33.21 7.40 -10.20
C CYS A 453 34.00 7.95 -9.00
N ALA A 454 33.74 9.17 -8.60
CA ALA A 454 34.16 9.70 -7.31
C ALA A 454 32.93 9.87 -6.41
N ARG A 455 33.09 9.59 -5.12
CA ARG A 455 32.03 9.77 -4.14
C ARG A 455 32.28 11.03 -3.34
N VAL A 456 31.29 11.91 -3.28
CA VAL A 456 31.32 13.11 -2.43
C VAL A 456 30.24 12.96 -1.37
N VAL A 457 30.60 13.16 -0.11
CA VAL A 457 29.69 13.04 1.02
C VAL A 457 29.70 14.35 1.77
N PHE A 458 28.64 15.13 1.65
CA PHE A 458 28.42 16.33 2.43
C PHE A 458 27.93 15.95 3.82
N CYS A 459 28.57 16.49 4.85
CA CYS A 459 28.20 16.21 6.22
C CYS A 459 28.56 17.35 7.17
N SER A 460 27.78 17.49 8.24
CA SER A 460 28.15 18.35 9.35
C SER A 460 29.01 17.60 10.36
N LEU A 461 29.72 18.32 11.23
CA LEU A 461 30.40 17.70 12.38
C LEU A 461 29.43 16.98 13.34
N ALA A 462 28.14 17.35 13.32
CA ALA A 462 27.11 16.68 14.13
C ALA A 462 26.77 15.28 13.60
N ASP A 463 27.06 14.97 12.32
CA ASP A 463 26.77 13.68 11.69
C ASP A 463 27.90 12.65 11.83
N ARG A 464 28.89 12.94 12.68
CA ARG A 464 30.11 12.14 12.86
C ARG A 464 29.87 10.63 13.07
N ALA A 465 28.90 10.27 13.89
CA ALA A 465 28.58 8.86 14.16
C ALA A 465 28.03 8.15 12.91
N ARG A 466 27.21 8.84 12.11
CA ARG A 466 26.63 8.33 10.86
C ARG A 466 27.71 8.17 9.78
N VAL A 467 28.56 9.18 9.61
CA VAL A 467 29.72 9.14 8.71
C VAL A 467 30.66 8.00 9.09
N GLY A 468 30.91 7.80 10.39
CA GLY A 468 31.74 6.69 10.88
C GLY A 468 31.17 5.31 10.57
N SER A 469 29.85 5.11 10.69
CA SER A 469 29.19 3.86 10.27
C SER A 469 29.34 3.65 8.77
N PHE A 470 29.01 4.66 7.98
CA PHE A 470 29.10 4.64 6.53
C PHE A 470 30.52 4.28 6.02
N LEU A 471 31.56 4.87 6.60
CA LEU A 471 32.95 4.58 6.23
C LEU A 471 33.42 3.18 6.64
N LYS A 472 32.85 2.58 7.69
CA LYS A 472 33.13 1.19 8.08
C LYS A 472 32.48 0.19 7.12
N ASP A 473 31.30 0.52 6.61
CA ASP A 473 30.58 -0.28 5.61
C ASP A 473 31.22 -0.19 4.21
N LEU A 474 32.00 0.86 3.98
CA LEU A 474 32.84 1.02 2.80
C LEU A 474 34.04 0.06 2.85
N GLY A 475 33.83 -1.15 2.32
CA GLY A 475 34.85 -2.21 2.21
C GLY A 475 36.23 -1.76 1.69
N ALA A 476 37.27 -2.53 2.01
CA ALA A 476 38.66 -2.10 1.90
C ALA A 476 39.28 -2.10 0.48
N THR A 477 38.67 -2.75 -0.52
CA THR A 477 39.28 -2.94 -1.84
C THR A 477 38.32 -2.65 -2.99
N GLY A 478 38.78 -1.89 -3.99
CA GLY A 478 38.05 -1.67 -5.26
C GLY A 478 36.98 -0.58 -5.25
N GLN A 479 36.86 0.23 -4.20
CA GLN A 479 35.86 1.29 -4.15
C GLN A 479 36.32 2.59 -4.84
N PRO A 480 35.40 3.41 -5.37
CA PRO A 480 35.72 4.75 -5.85
C PRO A 480 36.32 5.63 -4.73
N PRO A 481 37.16 6.63 -5.04
CA PRO A 481 37.64 7.59 -4.04
C PRO A 481 36.47 8.26 -3.33
N CYS A 482 36.56 8.39 -2.01
CA CYS A 482 35.53 9.00 -1.18
C CYS A 482 36.02 10.32 -0.59
N VAL A 483 35.31 11.41 -0.85
CA VAL A 483 35.60 12.76 -0.35
C VAL A 483 34.50 13.17 0.61
N LEU A 484 34.86 13.42 1.87
CA LEU A 484 33.99 14.01 2.87
C LEU A 484 34.06 15.53 2.74
N LEU A 485 32.98 16.18 2.31
CA LEU A 485 32.88 17.63 2.33
C LEU A 485 32.22 18.06 3.64
N VAL A 486 33.00 18.67 4.53
CA VAL A 486 32.54 19.02 5.87
C VAL A 486 32.15 20.49 5.97
N GLU A 487 31.05 20.75 6.65
CA GLU A 487 30.65 22.11 6.99
C GLU A 487 31.57 22.70 8.08
N GLY A 488 32.24 23.81 7.74
CA GLY A 488 33.25 24.45 8.57
C GLY A 488 34.44 24.97 7.75
N GLY A 489 35.40 25.62 8.41
CA GLY A 489 36.66 26.04 7.79
C GLY A 489 37.69 24.89 7.73
N ALA A 490 38.88 25.20 7.22
CA ALA A 490 39.99 24.25 7.12
C ALA A 490 40.37 23.56 8.45
N ASP A 491 40.18 24.24 9.58
CA ASP A 491 40.44 23.67 10.91
C ASP A 491 39.47 22.51 11.24
N GLY A 492 38.22 22.61 10.76
CA GLY A 492 37.22 21.55 10.90
C GLY A 492 37.57 20.31 10.08
N ALA A 493 37.96 20.51 8.81
CA ALA A 493 38.44 19.42 7.95
C ALA A 493 39.68 18.74 8.52
N HIS A 494 40.63 19.53 9.05
CA HIS A 494 41.83 19.02 9.70
C HIS A 494 41.51 18.18 10.95
N LEU A 495 40.56 18.63 11.77
CA LEU A 495 40.10 17.90 12.95
C LEU A 495 39.50 16.54 12.57
N VAL A 496 38.66 16.51 11.54
CA VAL A 496 38.04 15.28 11.02
C VAL A 496 39.09 14.34 10.45
N ALA A 497 40.08 14.84 9.69
CA ALA A 497 41.18 14.01 9.20
C ALA A 497 41.94 13.33 10.34
N LYS A 498 42.33 14.11 11.36
CA LYS A 498 43.16 13.62 12.48
C LYS A 498 42.40 12.69 13.41
N GLN A 499 41.18 13.04 13.80
CA GLN A 499 40.39 12.25 14.74
C GLN A 499 39.68 11.08 14.06
N GLY A 500 39.08 11.32 12.89
CA GLY A 500 38.38 10.30 12.11
C GLY A 500 39.30 9.18 11.67
N SER A 501 40.58 9.47 11.36
CA SER A 501 41.52 8.42 10.97
C SER A 501 41.75 7.38 12.08
N VAL A 502 41.81 7.85 13.34
CA VAL A 502 41.97 6.99 14.52
C VAL A 502 40.66 6.29 14.85
N GLU A 503 39.55 7.02 14.85
CA GLU A 503 38.24 6.52 15.27
C GLU A 503 37.64 5.49 14.29
N TRP A 504 37.87 5.68 13.00
CA TRP A 504 37.28 4.84 11.95
C TRP A 504 38.29 3.85 11.35
N GLY A 505 39.54 3.89 11.81
CA GLY A 505 40.59 2.94 11.40
C GLY A 505 40.95 3.05 9.91
N ARG A 506 40.85 4.25 9.32
CA ARG A 506 41.06 4.50 7.88
C ARG A 506 41.97 5.70 7.68
N GLY A 507 42.92 5.65 6.75
CA GLY A 507 43.73 6.83 6.43
C GLY A 507 42.87 7.89 5.74
N ILE A 508 42.71 9.07 6.37
CA ILE A 508 41.97 10.20 5.80
C ILE A 508 42.95 11.31 5.41
N VAL A 509 42.92 11.71 4.13
CA VAL A 509 43.79 12.77 3.60
C VAL A 509 43.07 14.12 3.68
N ASP A 510 43.71 15.10 4.31
CA ASP A 510 43.25 16.49 4.41
C ASP A 510 43.55 17.27 3.11
N VAL A 511 42.52 17.52 2.31
CA VAL A 511 42.60 18.21 1.01
C VAL A 511 42.91 19.69 1.19
N ASP A 512 42.39 20.34 2.23
CA ASP A 512 42.65 21.76 2.51
C ASP A 512 44.12 22.02 2.80
N SER A 513 44.77 21.11 3.56
CA SER A 513 46.20 21.18 3.82
C SER A 513 47.04 20.99 2.55
N ALA A 514 46.65 20.02 1.72
CA ALA A 514 47.31 19.75 0.44
C ALA A 514 47.19 20.94 -0.53
N ALA A 515 45.99 21.54 -0.64
CA ALA A 515 45.74 22.72 -1.45
C ALA A 515 46.60 23.93 -1.04
N ARG A 516 46.78 24.17 0.27
CA ARG A 516 47.67 25.24 0.77
C ARG A 516 49.14 25.04 0.39
N SER A 517 49.57 23.79 0.27
CA SER A 517 50.93 23.43 -0.16
C SER A 517 51.13 23.44 -1.68
N GLY A 518 50.11 23.85 -2.46
CA GLY A 518 50.18 23.92 -3.92
C GLY A 518 50.12 22.56 -4.63
N THR A 519 49.86 21.46 -3.92
CA THR A 519 49.80 20.11 -4.48
C THR A 519 48.43 19.51 -4.21
N LEU A 520 47.56 19.44 -5.22
CA LEU A 520 46.25 18.78 -5.08
C LEU A 520 46.42 17.25 -5.04
N PRO A 521 45.70 16.55 -4.16
CA PRO A 521 45.79 15.09 -4.09
C PRO A 521 45.13 14.45 -5.32
N ASP A 522 45.83 13.50 -5.94
CA ASP A 522 45.21 12.58 -6.91
C ASP A 522 44.26 11.64 -6.15
N LEU A 523 42.98 11.68 -6.53
CA LEU A 523 41.91 10.90 -5.90
C LEU A 523 41.97 9.45 -6.37
N LYS A 524 42.62 8.59 -5.57
CA LYS A 524 42.85 7.17 -5.88
C LYS A 524 41.70 6.31 -5.36
N ALA A 525 41.39 5.24 -6.09
CA ALA A 525 40.44 4.21 -5.64
C ALA A 525 40.81 3.70 -4.24
N GLY A 526 39.80 3.51 -3.39
CA GLY A 526 39.93 3.14 -1.98
C GLY A 526 40.40 4.28 -1.05
N GLY A 527 40.81 5.43 -1.60
CA GLY A 527 41.24 6.58 -0.83
C GLY A 527 40.07 7.29 -0.14
N THR A 528 40.30 7.77 1.08
CA THR A 528 39.36 8.64 1.82
C THR A 528 39.99 10.01 2.02
N TYR A 529 39.26 11.04 1.67
CA TYR A 529 39.69 12.43 1.66
C TYR A 529 38.69 13.27 2.44
N VAL A 530 39.14 14.37 3.03
CA VAL A 530 38.26 15.36 3.66
C VAL A 530 38.60 16.75 3.16
N ALA A 531 37.57 17.53 2.86
CA ALA A 531 37.69 18.89 2.37
C ALA A 531 36.66 19.79 3.08
N SER A 532 37.01 21.06 3.32
CA SER A 532 36.07 22.08 3.76
C SER A 532 35.30 22.68 2.57
N LEU A 533 34.20 23.38 2.85
CA LEU A 533 33.47 24.14 1.82
C LEU A 533 34.35 25.17 1.09
N GLY A 534 35.40 25.70 1.74
CA GLY A 534 36.34 26.64 1.13
C GLY A 534 37.28 26.00 0.09
N ALA A 535 37.42 24.67 0.11
CA ALA A 535 38.28 23.92 -0.82
C ALA A 535 37.50 23.37 -2.03
N VAL A 536 36.23 23.75 -2.22
CA VAL A 536 35.35 23.25 -3.28
C VAL A 536 35.92 23.48 -4.69
N GLU A 537 36.53 24.63 -4.96
CA GLU A 537 37.16 24.91 -6.26
C GLU A 537 38.38 24.01 -6.53
N ALA A 538 39.19 23.78 -5.51
CA ALA A 538 40.31 22.84 -5.57
C ALA A 538 39.83 21.41 -5.82
N LEU A 539 38.74 21.01 -5.15
CA LEU A 539 38.10 19.72 -5.33
C LEU A 539 37.48 19.58 -6.73
N ARG A 540 36.91 20.66 -7.27
CA ARG A 540 36.36 20.70 -8.64
C ARG A 540 37.42 20.30 -9.67
N GLY A 541 38.63 20.85 -9.54
CA GLY A 541 39.76 20.48 -10.39
C GLY A 541 40.13 19.00 -10.27
N ALA A 542 40.17 18.46 -9.05
CA ALA A 542 40.51 17.06 -8.79
C ALA A 542 39.43 16.05 -9.26
N LEU A 543 38.17 16.48 -9.32
CA LEU A 543 37.03 15.69 -9.79
C LEU A 543 36.76 15.84 -11.30
N SER A 544 37.43 16.79 -11.97
CA SER A 544 37.19 17.07 -13.38
C SER A 544 37.41 15.82 -14.25
N GLY A 545 36.44 15.54 -15.13
CA GLY A 545 36.49 14.37 -16.03
C GLY A 545 36.08 13.04 -15.40
N ARG A 546 35.64 13.01 -14.13
CA ARG A 546 35.08 11.82 -13.46
C ARG A 546 33.56 11.95 -13.31
N ALA A 547 32.86 10.81 -13.34
CA ALA A 547 31.48 10.77 -12.88
C ALA A 547 31.46 10.94 -11.35
N VAL A 548 30.49 11.68 -10.82
CA VAL A 548 30.42 11.96 -9.37
C VAL A 548 29.09 11.49 -8.80
N SER A 549 29.14 10.76 -7.69
CA SER A 549 27.97 10.47 -6.86
C SER A 549 28.08 11.25 -5.56
N ALA A 550 27.16 12.18 -5.34
CA ALA A 550 27.10 13.06 -4.19
C ALA A 550 26.00 12.62 -3.22
N LEU A 551 26.32 12.61 -1.92
CA LEU A 551 25.41 12.29 -0.83
C LEU A 551 25.40 13.44 0.17
N VAL A 552 24.22 13.90 0.61
CA VAL A 552 24.09 14.91 1.67
C VAL A 552 23.51 14.26 2.94
N PHE A 553 24.29 14.24 4.02
CA PHE A 553 23.80 13.83 5.34
C PHE A 553 23.10 14.99 6.05
N GLY A 554 21.86 14.76 6.50
CA GLY A 554 21.08 15.74 7.26
C GLY A 554 20.73 17.02 6.50
N VAL A 555 20.47 18.11 7.24
CA VAL A 555 20.07 19.40 6.66
C VAL A 555 21.32 20.19 6.27
N ALA A 556 21.54 20.38 4.97
CA ALA A 556 22.61 21.24 4.46
C ALA A 556 22.27 22.72 4.66
N SER A 557 23.23 23.52 5.13
CA SER A 557 23.09 24.98 5.10
C SER A 557 23.04 25.51 3.67
N LYS A 558 22.56 26.75 3.50
CA LYS A 558 22.53 27.42 2.19
C LYS A 558 23.91 27.45 1.51
N GLN A 559 24.97 27.71 2.28
CA GLN A 559 26.33 27.75 1.76
C GLN A 559 26.83 26.36 1.35
N ALA A 560 26.48 25.32 2.12
CA ALA A 560 26.77 23.94 1.74
C ALA A 560 26.00 23.54 0.48
N ALA A 561 24.72 23.92 0.38
CA ALA A 561 23.88 23.66 -0.79
C ALA A 561 24.44 24.30 -2.06
N GLU A 562 24.83 25.58 -2.01
CA GLU A 562 25.49 26.28 -3.11
C GLU A 562 26.80 25.60 -3.52
N ALA A 563 27.59 25.12 -2.56
CA ALA A 563 28.81 24.37 -2.84
C ALA A 563 28.56 23.02 -3.55
N VAL A 564 27.51 22.28 -3.16
CA VAL A 564 27.10 21.03 -3.85
C VAL A 564 26.70 21.33 -5.30
N VAL A 565 25.88 22.35 -5.51
CA VAL A 565 25.45 22.80 -6.84
C VAL A 565 26.64 23.25 -7.68
N ALA A 566 27.60 23.95 -7.06
CA ALA A 566 28.82 24.36 -7.73
C ALA A 566 29.72 23.16 -8.11
N LEU A 567 29.64 22.03 -7.40
CA LEU A 567 30.32 20.78 -7.76
C LEU A 567 29.59 20.02 -8.88
N SER A 568 28.26 20.12 -8.97
CA SER A 568 27.51 19.49 -10.07
C SER A 568 27.82 20.08 -11.44
N ALA A 569 28.23 21.36 -11.47
CA ALA A 569 28.66 22.04 -12.69
C ALA A 569 30.04 21.59 -13.25
N ALA A 570 30.74 20.65 -12.59
CA ALA A 570 32.17 20.36 -12.80
C ALA A 570 32.54 19.33 -13.88
N GLY A 571 31.62 18.53 -14.42
CA GLY A 571 31.95 17.48 -15.40
C GLY A 571 30.90 16.38 -15.61
N ALA A 572 31.16 15.51 -16.59
CA ALA A 572 30.23 14.84 -17.52
C ALA A 572 28.97 14.10 -17.01
N SER A 573 28.87 13.75 -15.73
CA SER A 573 27.66 13.17 -15.11
C SER A 573 27.74 13.26 -13.59
N PHE A 574 26.78 13.95 -12.97
CA PHE A 574 26.68 14.15 -11.52
C PHE A 574 25.37 13.53 -11.04
N HIS A 575 25.45 12.66 -10.03
CA HIS A 575 24.31 12.01 -9.40
C HIS A 575 24.18 12.48 -7.96
N LEU A 576 23.19 13.32 -7.67
CA LEU A 576 22.97 13.89 -6.34
C LEU A 576 21.85 13.19 -5.59
N LEU A 577 22.20 12.62 -4.43
CA LEU A 577 21.31 11.99 -3.46
C LEU A 577 21.18 12.89 -2.22
N VAL A 578 19.95 13.25 -1.87
CA VAL A 578 19.67 14.16 -0.76
C VAL A 578 18.78 13.48 0.30
N GLU A 579 19.15 13.63 1.57
CA GLU A 579 18.40 13.17 2.74
C GLU A 579 17.35 14.21 3.15
N GLY A 580 16.08 13.99 2.79
CA GLY A 580 14.88 14.71 3.26
C GLY A 580 15.04 16.20 3.60
N VAL A 581 14.97 17.08 2.60
CA VAL A 581 15.12 18.53 2.79
C VAL A 581 13.86 19.28 2.32
N GLU A 582 13.19 19.95 3.25
CA GLU A 582 12.13 20.92 2.96
C GLU A 582 12.77 22.25 2.54
N ASP A 583 12.33 22.83 1.42
CA ASP A 583 12.74 24.14 0.86
C ASP A 583 14.26 24.38 0.72
N SER A 584 14.94 23.58 -0.12
CA SER A 584 16.37 23.77 -0.45
C SER A 584 16.63 23.83 -1.96
N PRO A 585 17.58 24.69 -2.42
CA PRO A 585 18.01 24.72 -3.83
C PRO A 585 18.66 23.41 -4.30
N LEU A 586 18.93 22.46 -3.39
CA LEU A 586 19.37 21.11 -3.73
C LEU A 586 18.27 20.28 -4.39
N ASN A 587 17.00 20.57 -4.12
CA ASN A 587 15.88 19.81 -4.67
C ASN A 587 15.80 19.93 -6.20
N ASP A 588 16.14 21.10 -6.75
CA ASP A 588 16.14 21.35 -8.19
C ASP A 588 17.35 20.72 -8.91
N ALA A 589 18.42 20.43 -8.16
CA ALA A 589 19.67 19.87 -8.69
C ALA A 589 19.83 18.36 -8.39
N ALA A 590 18.90 17.75 -7.64
CA ALA A 590 18.98 16.37 -7.19
C ALA A 590 18.43 15.38 -8.23
N ASP A 591 19.14 14.27 -8.42
CA ASP A 591 18.67 13.17 -9.27
C ASP A 591 17.72 12.24 -8.51
N ASP A 592 17.89 12.12 -7.19
CA ASP A 592 17.00 11.35 -6.31
C ASP A 592 17.00 11.93 -4.87
N VAL A 593 15.84 11.92 -4.23
CA VAL A 593 15.61 12.42 -2.87
C VAL A 593 15.04 11.29 -2.03
N VAL A 594 15.65 11.00 -0.88
CA VAL A 594 15.24 9.86 -0.04
C VAL A 594 14.95 10.27 1.41
N PRO A 595 14.05 9.56 2.12
CA PRO A 595 13.71 9.87 3.50
C PRO A 595 14.89 9.68 4.46
N ALA A 596 14.98 10.53 5.48
CA ALA A 596 16.07 10.57 6.47
C ALA A 596 16.36 9.26 7.23
N THR A 597 15.38 8.36 7.27
CA THR A 597 15.49 7.07 7.95
C THR A 597 16.03 5.94 7.06
N SER A 598 16.36 6.21 5.78
CA SER A 598 16.61 5.17 4.77
C SER A 598 18.09 4.77 4.61
N PHE A 599 19.03 5.55 5.14
CA PHE A 599 20.44 5.45 4.74
C PHE A 599 21.29 4.46 5.53
N ALA A 600 20.85 4.00 6.69
CA ALA A 600 21.56 2.95 7.43
C ALA A 600 21.62 1.60 6.65
N TYR A 601 20.90 1.48 5.52
CA TYR A 601 20.82 0.29 4.68
C TYR A 601 21.19 0.51 3.21
N MET A 602 21.61 1.71 2.81
CA MET A 602 22.16 1.93 1.47
C MET A 602 23.64 1.54 1.47
N SER A 603 23.88 0.24 1.37
CA SER A 603 25.20 -0.32 1.12
C SER A 603 25.82 0.38 -0.09
N SER A 604 27.15 0.37 -0.13
CA SER A 604 28.01 0.77 -1.26
C SER A 604 27.54 0.33 -2.66
N GLU A 605 26.60 -0.62 -2.73
CA GLU A 605 25.93 -1.12 -3.93
C GLU A 605 24.96 -0.12 -4.60
N ALA A 606 24.35 0.83 -3.86
CA ALA A 606 23.48 1.85 -4.44
C ALA A 606 24.24 3.09 -4.94
N LEU A 607 25.40 3.37 -4.34
CA LEU A 607 26.32 4.44 -4.77
C LEU A 607 27.38 3.94 -5.77
N GLY A 608 27.30 2.66 -6.16
CA GLY A 608 28.15 2.01 -7.15
C GLY A 608 27.38 1.34 -8.28
N LYS A 609 26.05 1.46 -8.30
CA LYS A 609 25.20 1.22 -9.47
C LYS A 609 24.84 2.55 -10.06
#